data_AF-A0AAE1B2B8-F1
#
_entry.id   AF-A0AAE1B2B8-F1
#
_cell.length_a   1.000
_cell.length_b   1.000
_cell.length_c   1.000
_cell.angle_alpha   90.00
_cell.angle_beta   90.00
_cell.angle_gamma   90.00
#
_symmetry.space_group_name_H-M   'P 1'
#
loop_
_entity.id
_entity.type
_entity.pdbx_description
1 polymer ?
#
loop_
_entity_poly.entity_id
_entity_poly.type
_entity_poly.pdbx_seq_one_letter_code
_entity_poly.pdbx_strand_id
1 'polypeptide(L)'
;MVINEIRLNEDSRRVQKAVQQPQQGQWTNWDNALQKSLTWNGIWNMAPLQISFLIRLVYDLLPSNTNLVRWGKKEDPTCPLCQGRQTTEHVLSSCKIILSHGRYTWRHNRVLQELAAIISTAKGETTLPNTNALIFTTEGGAKSWHGRPVRTTN
;
A
#
# COMPACT_ATOMS: atom_id res chain seq x y z
N MET A 1 -5.18 15.73 40.40
CA MET A 1 -4.46 16.76 39.62
C MET A 1 -3.07 16.28 39.21
N VAL A 2 -2.21 15.92 40.17
CA VAL A 2 -0.81 15.47 39.95
C VAL A 2 -0.67 14.28 38.96
N ILE A 3 -1.55 13.28 39.01
CA ILE A 3 -1.46 12.11 38.13
C ILE A 3 -1.61 12.47 36.65
N ASN A 4 -2.51 13.41 36.32
CA ASN A 4 -2.71 13.83 34.93
C ASN A 4 -1.51 14.62 34.41
N GLU A 5 -0.91 15.45 35.26
CA GLU A 5 0.29 16.21 34.92
C GLU A 5 1.48 15.29 34.66
N ILE A 6 1.69 14.28 35.53
CA ILE A 6 2.73 13.25 35.32
C ILE A 6 2.49 12.51 33.99
N ARG A 7 1.25 12.15 33.68
CA ARG A 7 0.90 11.48 32.41
C ARG A 7 1.25 12.33 31.20
N LEU A 8 0.87 13.60 31.21
CA LEU A 8 1.18 14.53 30.12
C LEU A 8 2.69 14.72 29.93
N ASN A 9 3.44 14.79 31.04
CA ASN A 9 4.89 14.94 30.99
C ASN A 9 5.57 13.68 30.42
N GLU A 10 5.11 12.49 30.82
CA GLU A 10 5.58 11.22 30.27
C GLU A 10 5.23 11.04 28.80
N ASP A 11 4.02 11.42 28.39
CA ASP A 11 3.61 11.36 26.97
C ASP A 11 4.44 12.33 26.12
N SER A 12 4.72 13.53 26.64
CA SER A 12 5.63 14.49 25.98
C SER A 12 7.02 13.89 25.79
N ARG A 13 7.58 13.22 26.81
CA ARG A 13 8.88 12.55 26.74
C ARG A 13 8.89 11.41 25.70
N ARG A 14 7.80 10.65 25.60
CA ARG A 14 7.65 9.57 24.60
C ARG A 14 7.60 10.14 23.18
N VAL A 15 6.85 11.22 22.97
CA VAL A 15 6.76 11.89 21.67
C VAL A 15 8.11 12.49 21.28
N GLN A 16 8.80 13.18 22.19
CA GLN A 16 10.14 13.72 21.95
C GLN A 16 11.12 12.63 21.49
N LYS A 17 11.07 11.45 22.13
CA LYS A 17 11.87 10.30 21.71
C LYS A 17 11.45 9.75 20.35
N ALA A 18 10.14 9.67 20.09
CA ALA A 18 9.61 9.17 18.82
C ALA A 18 10.05 10.05 17.65
N VAL A 19 9.97 11.37 17.77
CA VAL A 19 10.40 12.31 16.71
C VAL A 19 11.88 12.13 16.33
N GLN A 20 12.73 11.67 17.26
CA GLN A 20 14.14 11.38 17.00
C GLN A 20 14.37 10.06 16.25
N GLN A 21 13.34 9.24 16.05
CA GLN A 21 13.44 7.94 15.38
C GLN A 21 12.97 8.05 13.93
N PRO A 22 13.88 8.14 12.94
CA PRO A 22 13.52 8.45 11.56
C PRO A 22 12.69 7.35 10.87
N GLN A 23 12.64 6.13 11.38
CA GLN A 23 11.80 5.06 10.80
C GLN A 23 10.61 4.73 11.72
N GLN A 24 10.88 4.39 12.99
CA GLN A 24 9.86 3.99 13.95
C GLN A 24 8.99 5.16 14.41
N GLY A 25 9.53 6.38 14.35
CA GLY A 25 8.84 7.62 14.70
C GLY A 25 8.05 8.26 13.57
N GLN A 26 8.00 7.65 12.37
CA GLN A 26 7.31 8.26 11.22
C GLN A 26 5.83 8.58 11.48
N TRP A 27 5.20 7.87 12.42
CA TRP A 27 3.82 8.13 12.84
C TRP A 27 3.61 9.54 13.41
N THR A 28 4.66 10.22 13.88
CA THR A 28 4.57 11.61 14.35
C THR A 28 4.31 12.62 13.23
N ASN A 29 4.46 12.21 11.96
CA ASN A 29 4.30 13.08 10.79
C ASN A 29 3.04 12.74 9.97
N TRP A 30 2.13 11.94 10.51
CA TRP A 30 0.95 11.42 9.78
C TRP A 30 -0.30 12.29 9.93
N ASP A 31 -0.16 13.62 10.04
CA ASP A 31 -1.28 14.53 10.29
C ASP A 31 -2.42 14.43 9.26
N ASN A 32 -2.10 14.08 8.01
CA ASN A 32 -3.06 13.93 6.91
C ASN A 32 -3.26 12.47 6.46
N ALA A 33 -2.76 11.49 7.23
CA ALA A 33 -2.94 10.09 6.85
C ALA A 33 -4.36 9.61 7.17
N LEU A 34 -4.98 8.89 6.23
CA LEU A 34 -6.24 8.20 6.48
C LEU A 34 -6.04 7.17 7.59
N GLN A 35 -6.72 7.36 8.72
CA GLN A 35 -6.68 6.39 9.80
C GLN A 35 -7.44 5.14 9.39
N LYS A 36 -6.73 4.01 9.39
CA LYS A 36 -7.36 2.70 9.25
C LYS A 36 -7.75 2.17 10.63
N SER A 37 -9.05 2.09 10.90
CA SER A 37 -9.53 1.43 12.12
C SER A 37 -9.22 -0.08 12.05
N LEU A 38 -8.40 -0.57 12.98
CA LEU A 38 -8.17 -2.00 13.20
C LEU A 38 -8.90 -2.40 14.48
N THR A 39 -10.14 -2.90 14.33
CA THR A 39 -10.88 -3.45 15.47
C THR A 39 -10.24 -4.76 15.91
N TRP A 40 -10.34 -5.08 17.20
CA TRP A 40 -9.83 -6.34 17.73
C TRP A 40 -10.38 -7.55 16.98
N ASN A 41 -11.69 -7.55 16.72
CA ASN A 41 -12.35 -8.57 15.92
C ASN A 41 -11.78 -8.62 14.49
N GLY A 42 -11.53 -7.46 13.87
CA GLY A 42 -10.90 -7.39 12.54
C GLY A 42 -9.50 -8.01 12.52
N ILE A 43 -8.69 -7.78 13.56
CA ILE A 43 -7.36 -8.38 13.69
C ILE A 43 -7.46 -9.91 13.80
N TRP A 44 -8.36 -10.44 14.63
CA TRP A 44 -8.52 -11.90 14.79
C TRP A 44 -8.98 -12.62 13.53
N ASN A 45 -9.75 -11.95 12.68
CA ASN A 45 -10.21 -12.52 11.41
C ASN A 45 -9.25 -12.30 10.24
N MET A 46 -8.14 -11.57 10.43
CA MET A 46 -7.13 -11.39 9.39
C MET A 46 -6.19 -12.58 9.33
N ALA A 47 -5.74 -12.92 8.11
CA ALA A 47 -4.66 -13.88 7.96
C ALA A 47 -3.38 -13.36 8.67
N PRO A 48 -2.61 -14.19 9.37
CA PRO A 48 -1.43 -13.74 10.12
C PRO A 48 -0.42 -12.96 9.27
N LEU A 49 -0.22 -13.38 8.02
CA LEU A 49 0.69 -12.71 7.09
C LEU A 49 0.18 -11.33 6.64
N GLN A 50 -1.13 -11.12 6.64
CA GLN A 50 -1.74 -9.85 6.24
C GLN A 50 -1.44 -8.77 7.28
N ILE A 51 -1.57 -9.07 8.57
CA ILE A 51 -1.26 -8.11 9.65
C ILE A 51 0.22 -7.75 9.61
N SER A 52 1.08 -8.77 9.52
CA SER A 52 2.54 -8.57 9.42
C SER A 52 2.91 -7.69 8.23
N PHE A 53 2.30 -7.95 7.07
CA PHE A 53 2.49 -7.15 5.86
C PHE A 53 2.03 -5.70 6.07
N LEU A 54 0.84 -5.47 6.64
CA LEU A 54 0.30 -4.12 6.86
C LEU A 54 1.19 -3.30 7.80
N ILE A 55 1.61 -3.87 8.92
CA ILE A 55 2.48 -3.17 9.87
C ILE A 55 3.81 -2.83 9.20
N ARG A 56 4.42 -3.79 8.48
CA ARG A 56 5.68 -3.55 7.78
C ARG A 56 5.53 -2.55 6.64
N LEU A 57 4.40 -2.52 5.96
CA LEU A 57 4.12 -1.56 4.91
C LEU A 57 4.07 -0.14 5.47
N VAL A 58 3.31 0.06 6.54
CA VAL A 58 3.09 1.36 7.19
C VAL A 58 4.39 1.97 7.71
N TYR A 59 5.27 1.14 8.30
CA TYR A 59 6.57 1.58 8.81
C TYR A 59 7.71 1.45 7.80
N ASP A 60 7.43 1.22 6.50
CA ASP A 60 8.45 1.04 5.44
C ASP A 60 9.55 0.04 5.85
N LEU A 61 9.14 -1.13 6.33
CA LEU A 61 9.97 -2.28 6.72
C LEU A 61 9.85 -3.45 5.73
N LEU A 62 9.22 -3.24 4.57
CA LEU A 62 9.17 -4.23 3.51
C LEU A 62 10.54 -4.34 2.81
N PRO A 63 10.88 -5.49 2.20
CA PRO A 63 12.16 -5.73 1.56
C PRO A 63 12.30 -4.98 0.21
N SER A 64 12.23 -3.64 0.24
CA SER A 64 12.63 -2.76 -0.87
C SER A 64 14.15 -2.71 -0.98
N ASN A 65 14.75 -2.42 -2.15
CA ASN A 65 16.21 -2.35 -2.24
C ASN A 65 16.80 -1.30 -1.28
N THR A 66 16.10 -0.19 -1.01
CA THR A 66 16.53 0.78 0.01
C THR A 66 16.66 0.13 1.39
N ASN A 67 15.69 -0.70 1.79
CA ASN A 67 15.73 -1.40 3.07
C ASN A 67 16.73 -2.56 3.08
N LEU A 68 16.88 -3.28 1.96
CA LEU A 68 17.89 -4.33 1.84
C LEU A 68 19.31 -3.76 1.99
N VAL A 69 19.58 -2.57 1.45
CA VAL A 69 20.84 -1.85 1.67
C VAL A 69 21.01 -1.45 3.13
N ARG A 70 19.97 -0.89 3.77
CA ARG A 70 20.00 -0.57 5.21
C ARG A 70 20.26 -1.81 6.07
N TRP A 71 19.83 -2.99 5.65
CA TRP A 71 20.05 -4.26 6.36
C TRP A 71 21.36 -4.96 5.97
N GLY A 72 22.20 -4.34 5.14
CA GLY A 72 23.46 -4.94 4.68
C GLY A 72 23.29 -6.17 3.78
N LYS A 73 22.10 -6.36 3.17
CA LYS A 73 21.78 -7.49 2.28
C LYS A 73 21.98 -7.17 0.80
N LYS A 74 22.18 -5.90 0.46
CA LYS A 74 22.39 -5.43 -0.91
C LYS A 74 23.29 -4.18 -0.86
N GLU A 75 24.04 -3.93 -1.93
CA GLU A 75 24.93 -2.75 -2.02
C GLU A 75 24.21 -1.53 -2.61
N ASP A 76 23.32 -1.76 -3.59
CA ASP A 76 22.69 -0.69 -4.37
C ASP A 76 21.15 -0.59 -4.13
N PRO A 77 20.62 0.59 -3.75
CA PRO A 77 19.18 0.81 -3.56
C PRO A 77 18.41 1.06 -4.87
N THR A 78 19.04 1.00 -6.05
CA THR A 78 18.39 1.29 -7.33
C THR A 78 17.28 0.30 -7.71
N CYS A 79 16.28 0.81 -8.42
CA CYS A 79 15.21 0.02 -9.00
C CYS A 79 15.70 -0.63 -10.29
N PRO A 80 15.54 -1.96 -10.46
CA PRO A 80 16.03 -2.67 -11.65
C PRO A 80 15.30 -2.26 -12.95
N LEU A 81 14.14 -1.60 -12.83
CA LEU A 81 13.39 -1.12 -13.97
C LEU A 81 13.84 0.30 -14.32
N CYS A 82 13.58 1.27 -13.44
CA CYS A 82 13.73 2.69 -13.77
C CYS A 82 15.04 3.32 -13.28
N GLN A 83 15.93 2.54 -12.66
CA GLN A 83 17.22 2.97 -12.11
C GLN A 83 17.13 4.08 -11.02
N GLY A 84 15.93 4.43 -10.56
CA GLY A 84 15.72 5.37 -9.46
C GLY A 84 15.83 4.67 -8.10
N ARG A 85 15.87 5.43 -7.00
CA ARG A 85 15.88 4.87 -5.64
C ARG A 85 14.61 4.06 -5.37
N GLN A 86 14.75 2.78 -5.02
CA GLN A 86 13.63 1.87 -4.81
C GLN A 86 13.24 1.83 -3.32
N THR A 87 12.32 2.70 -2.92
CA THR A 87 11.62 2.65 -1.62
C THR A 87 10.39 1.74 -1.68
N THR A 88 9.73 1.48 -0.55
CA THR A 88 8.46 0.74 -0.55
C THR A 88 7.38 1.47 -1.35
N GLU A 89 7.26 2.79 -1.18
CA GLU A 89 6.36 3.63 -1.98
C GLU A 89 6.67 3.55 -3.48
N HIS A 90 7.96 3.55 -3.85
CA HIS A 90 8.37 3.40 -5.23
C HIS A 90 7.83 2.12 -5.88
N VAL A 91 7.91 0.99 -5.18
CA VAL A 91 7.41 -0.30 -5.69
C VAL A 91 5.88 -0.32 -5.81
N LEU A 92 5.20 0.35 -4.87
CA LEU A 92 3.75 0.28 -4.72
C LEU A 92 2.96 1.32 -5.50
N SER A 93 3.54 2.48 -5.82
CA SER A 93 2.81 3.58 -6.49
C SER A 93 3.66 4.48 -7.39
N SER A 94 4.97 4.60 -7.15
CA SER A 94 5.74 5.73 -7.71
C SER A 94 6.79 5.36 -8.78
N CYS A 95 6.85 4.11 -9.25
CA CYS A 95 7.81 3.72 -10.30
C CYS A 95 7.39 4.18 -11.71
N LYS A 96 8.19 5.05 -12.32
CA LYS A 96 7.93 5.65 -13.65
C LYS A 96 7.68 4.62 -14.76
N ILE A 97 8.49 3.55 -14.82
CA ILE A 97 8.33 2.51 -15.85
C ILE A 97 7.08 1.65 -15.61
N ILE A 98 6.77 1.35 -14.35
CA ILE A 98 5.56 0.59 -14.01
C ILE A 98 4.31 1.41 -14.37
N LEU A 99 4.36 2.72 -14.17
CA LEU A 99 3.32 3.66 -14.56
C LEU A 99 3.14 3.73 -16.07
N SER A 100 4.22 3.96 -16.83
CA SER A 100 4.14 4.04 -18.29
C SER A 100 3.72 2.70 -18.92
N HIS A 101 4.12 1.57 -18.33
CA HIS A 101 3.75 0.25 -18.82
C HIS A 101 2.34 -0.20 -18.39
N GLY A 102 1.55 0.65 -17.72
CA GLY A 102 0.17 0.35 -17.32
C GLY A 102 0.03 -0.74 -16.24
N ARG A 103 1.13 -1.18 -15.62
CA ARG A 103 1.10 -2.20 -14.56
C ARG A 103 0.40 -1.72 -13.29
N TYR A 104 0.45 -0.41 -13.00
CA TYR A 104 -0.37 0.17 -11.93
C TYR A 104 -1.85 0.07 -12.24
N THR A 105 -2.24 0.48 -13.45
CA THR A 105 -3.63 0.39 -13.91
C THR A 105 -4.14 -1.04 -13.86
N TRP A 106 -3.33 -2.02 -14.29
CA TRP A 106 -3.71 -3.43 -14.19
C TRP A 106 -3.97 -3.90 -12.76
N ARG A 107 -3.07 -3.58 -11.80
CA ARG A 107 -3.27 -3.93 -10.38
C ARG A 107 -4.50 -3.24 -9.80
N HIS A 108 -4.69 -1.97 -10.12
CA HIS A 108 -5.83 -1.19 -9.67
C HIS A 108 -7.15 -1.77 -10.20
N ASN A 109 -7.23 -2.02 -11.51
CA ASN A 109 -8.40 -2.62 -12.14
C ASN A 109 -8.70 -4.00 -11.57
N ARG A 110 -7.67 -4.79 -11.21
CA ARG A 110 -7.89 -6.08 -10.55
C ARG A 110 -8.59 -5.93 -9.21
N VAL A 111 -8.19 -4.95 -8.39
CA VAL A 111 -8.88 -4.66 -7.12
C VAL A 111 -10.32 -4.20 -7.37
N LEU A 112 -10.54 -3.32 -8.35
CA LEU A 112 -11.88 -2.86 -8.71
C LEU A 112 -12.79 -3.99 -9.20
N GLN A 113 -12.26 -4.99 -9.92
CA GLN A 113 -13.02 -6.18 -10.32
C GLN A 113 -13.51 -7.00 -9.13
N GLU A 114 -12.65 -7.23 -8.14
CA GLU A 114 -13.02 -7.96 -6.92
C GLU A 114 -14.07 -7.18 -6.12
N LEU A 115 -13.92 -5.85 -6.02
CA LEU A 115 -14.91 -5.00 -5.36
C LEU A 115 -16.25 -5.01 -6.09
N ALA A 116 -16.25 -4.94 -7.42
CA ALA A 116 -17.45 -5.03 -8.23
C ALA A 116 -18.18 -6.37 -8.02
N ALA A 117 -17.44 -7.48 -7.96
CA ALA A 117 -18.01 -8.79 -7.68
C ALA A 117 -18.70 -8.84 -6.31
N ILE A 118 -18.03 -8.35 -5.26
CA ILE A 118 -18.59 -8.29 -3.90
C ILE A 118 -19.87 -7.43 -3.87
N ILE A 119 -19.86 -6.28 -4.53
CA ILE A 119 -21.01 -5.37 -4.57
C ILE A 119 -22.18 -5.99 -5.34
N SER A 120 -21.94 -6.63 -6.48
CA SER A 120 -22.98 -7.35 -7.24
C SER A 120 -23.63 -8.45 -6.40
N THR A 121 -22.82 -9.24 -5.68
CA THR A 121 -23.35 -10.24 -4.74
C THR A 121 -24.19 -9.59 -3.64
N ALA A 122 -23.72 -8.49 -3.05
CA ALA A 122 -24.46 -7.78 -1.99
C ALA A 122 -25.79 -7.17 -2.50
N LYS A 123 -25.87 -6.80 -3.78
CA LYS A 123 -27.09 -6.31 -4.43
C LYS A 123 -28.08 -7.41 -4.82
N GLY A 124 -27.72 -8.69 -4.65
CA GLY A 124 -28.56 -9.83 -5.02
C GLY A 124 -28.58 -10.12 -6.51
N GLU A 125 -27.57 -9.66 -7.27
CA GLU A 125 -27.47 -9.97 -8.70
C GLU A 125 -27.10 -11.46 -8.88
N THR A 126 -27.95 -12.23 -9.59
CA THR A 126 -27.79 -13.68 -9.78
C THR A 126 -26.62 -14.04 -10.70
N THR A 127 -26.19 -13.09 -11.54
CA THR A 127 -25.06 -13.25 -12.46
C THR A 127 -23.94 -12.31 -12.06
N LEU A 128 -22.80 -12.88 -11.67
CA LEU A 128 -21.59 -12.11 -11.42
C LEU A 128 -21.17 -11.40 -12.71
N PRO A 129 -20.82 -10.10 -12.66
CA PRO A 129 -20.29 -9.40 -13.82
C PRO A 129 -19.03 -10.13 -14.29
N ASN A 130 -18.92 -10.38 -15.60
CA ASN A 130 -17.70 -10.94 -16.16
C ASN A 130 -16.55 -9.98 -15.88
N THR A 131 -15.70 -10.35 -14.92
CA THR A 131 -14.63 -9.49 -14.42
C THR A 131 -13.65 -9.10 -15.51
N ASN A 132 -13.44 -9.96 -16.51
CA ASN A 132 -12.58 -9.67 -17.66
C ASN A 132 -13.20 -8.69 -18.67
N ALA A 133 -14.52 -8.47 -18.62
CA ALA A 133 -15.25 -7.55 -19.49
C ALA A 133 -15.46 -6.16 -18.86
N LEU A 134 -15.16 -5.99 -17.57
CA LEU A 134 -15.28 -4.71 -16.88
C LEU A 134 -14.16 -3.75 -17.33
N ILE A 135 -14.55 -2.73 -18.09
CA ILE A 135 -13.65 -1.64 -18.50
C ILE A 135 -13.81 -0.49 -17.53
N PHE A 136 -12.78 -0.26 -16.71
CA PHE A 136 -12.73 0.94 -15.86
C PHE A 136 -12.25 2.13 -16.70
N THR A 137 -12.78 3.31 -16.41
CA THR A 137 -12.39 4.58 -17.03
C THR A 137 -11.66 5.44 -16.01
N THR A 138 -10.71 6.24 -16.46
CA THR A 138 -10.10 7.25 -15.61
C THR A 138 -11.02 8.46 -15.49
N GLU A 139 -10.76 9.33 -14.53
CA GLU A 139 -11.33 10.68 -14.53
C GLU A 139 -11.10 11.34 -15.91
N GLY A 140 -12.14 11.95 -16.46
CA GLY A 140 -12.12 12.50 -17.83
C GLY A 140 -12.49 11.53 -18.96
N GLY A 141 -12.86 10.28 -18.66
CA GLY A 141 -13.48 9.37 -19.63
C GLY A 141 -12.52 8.63 -20.57
N ALA A 142 -11.20 8.74 -20.36
CA ALA A 142 -10.24 7.92 -21.09
C ALA A 142 -10.33 6.45 -20.65
N LYS A 143 -10.28 5.53 -21.62
CA LYS A 143 -10.28 4.09 -21.37
C LYS A 143 -9.02 3.71 -20.57
N SER A 144 -9.18 2.98 -19.46
CA SER A 144 -8.03 2.49 -18.70
C SER A 144 -7.24 1.46 -19.51
N TRP A 145 -5.92 1.41 -19.30
CA TRP A 145 -4.99 0.52 -20.00
C TRP A 145 -5.48 -0.95 -20.03
N HIS A 146 -5.59 -1.52 -21.23
CA HIS A 146 -6.22 -2.84 -21.49
C HIS A 146 -5.26 -4.04 -21.41
N GLY A 147 -4.09 -3.90 -20.79
CA GLY A 147 -3.07 -4.94 -20.85
C GLY A 147 -2.20 -4.85 -22.10
N ARG A 148 -1.10 -5.60 -22.10
CA ARG A 148 -0.37 -5.90 -23.35
C ARG A 148 -1.29 -6.81 -24.19
N PRO A 149 -1.41 -6.61 -25.51
CA PRO A 149 -2.02 -7.61 -26.37
C PRO A 149 -1.35 -8.96 -26.08
N VAL A 150 -2.15 -10.01 -25.92
CA VAL A 150 -1.63 -11.38 -25.86
C VAL A 150 -0.73 -11.54 -27.06
N ARG A 151 0.56 -11.83 -26.85
CA ARG A 151 1.43 -12.24 -27.96
C ARG A 151 0.83 -13.54 -28.47
N THR A 152 0.16 -13.48 -29.62
CA THR A 152 -0.07 -14.64 -30.45
C THR A 152 1.30 -15.14 -30.87
N THR A 153 1.81 -16.13 -30.16
CA THR A 153 2.92 -16.94 -30.62
C THR A 153 2.40 -17.72 -31.82
N ASN A 154 2.82 -17.33 -33.03
CA ASN A 154 2.77 -18.22 -34.19
C ASN A 154 3.75 -19.37 -34.00
#